data_AF-A0A840CPT9-F1
#
_entry.id   AF-A0A840CPT9-F1
#
_cell.length_a   1.000
_cell.length_b   1.000
_cell.length_c   1.000
_cell.angle_alpha   90.00
_cell.angle_beta   90.00
_cell.angle_gamma   90.00
#
_symmetry.space_group_name_H-M   'P 1'
#
loop_
_entity.id
_entity.type
_entity.pdbx_description
1 polymer ?
#
loop_
_entity_poly.entity_id
_entity_poly.type
_entity_poly.pdbx_seq_one_letter_code
_entity_poly.pdbx_strand_id
1 'polypeptide(L)' 'MKTNSINHNGCSVCGQGKENYTTFRFAHRPKQTFYQYDYRHTDGELFSIVAPTLEECRTRRDEWLTKKSNNN' A
#
# COMPACT_ATOMS: atom_id res chain seq x y z
N MET A 1 12.10 17.38 -2.93
CA MET A 1 11.97 16.14 -2.14
C MET A 1 11.94 15.00 -3.15
N LYS A 2 12.89 14.07 -3.12
CA LYS A 2 12.85 12.89 -4.00
C LYS A 2 11.74 11.99 -3.47
N THR A 3 10.57 12.01 -4.10
CA THR A 3 9.54 11.01 -3.83
C THR A 3 10.01 9.74 -4.50
N ASN A 4 10.49 8.76 -3.73
CA ASN A 4 10.70 7.41 -4.25
C ASN A 4 9.32 6.91 -4.66
N SER A 5 9.03 6.95 -5.96
CA SER A 5 7.76 6.49 -6.50
C SER A 5 7.76 4.97 -6.42
N ILE A 6 6.75 4.42 -5.74
CA ILE A 6 6.46 2.97 -5.79
C ILE A 6 5.75 2.57 -7.08
N ASN A 7 5.50 3.55 -7.96
CA ASN A 7 4.87 3.37 -9.26
C ASN A 7 5.83 3.74 -10.39
N HIS A 8 5.85 2.94 -11.44
CA HIS A 8 6.49 3.24 -12.72
C HIS A 8 5.39 3.35 -13.79
N ASN A 9 5.28 4.52 -14.43
CA ASN A 9 4.23 4.83 -15.43
C ASN A 9 2.78 4.57 -14.93
N GLY A 10 2.52 4.82 -13.64
CA GLY A 10 1.20 4.59 -13.03
C GLY A 10 0.93 3.14 -12.62
N CYS A 11 1.83 2.21 -12.90
CA CYS A 11 1.75 0.83 -12.42
C CYS A 11 2.64 0.62 -11.21
N SER A 12 2.11 -0.03 -10.17
CA SER A 12 2.90 -0.43 -9.01
C SER A 12 4.01 -1.39 -9.43
N VAL A 13 5.26 -1.08 -9.04
CA VAL A 13 6.42 -1.97 -9.24
C VAL A 13 6.51 -3.04 -8.16
N CYS A 14 5.47 -3.18 -7.33
CA CYS A 14 5.45 -4.11 -6.23
C CYS A 14 5.60 -5.56 -6.72
N GLY A 15 6.67 -6.21 -6.24
CA GLY A 15 6.96 -7.61 -6.52
C GLY A 15 6.04 -8.54 -5.73
N GLN A 16 5.81 -9.74 -6.27
CA GLN A 16 4.97 -10.74 -5.65
C GLN A 16 5.48 -11.14 -4.25
N GLY A 17 4.56 -11.24 -3.28
CA GLY A 17 4.84 -11.56 -1.89
C GLY A 17 5.53 -10.44 -1.09
N LYS A 18 5.73 -9.26 -1.68
CA LYS A 18 6.42 -8.13 -1.03
C LYS A 18 5.46 -6.99 -0.74
N GLU A 19 5.79 -6.21 0.29
CA GLU A 19 5.18 -4.89 0.52
C GLU A 19 6.08 -3.79 -0.04
N ASN A 20 5.47 -2.75 -0.60
CA ASN A 20 6.12 -1.52 -1.04
C ASN A 20 5.33 -0.33 -0.54
N TYR A 21 6.01 0.71 -0.09
CA TYR A 21 5.33 1.91 0.38
C TYR A 21 6.16 3.17 0.14
N THR A 22 5.46 4.28 0.00
CA THR A 22 6.05 5.61 -0.03
C THR A 22 5.26 6.55 0.86
N THR A 23 5.91 7.62 1.29
CA THR A 23 5.27 8.64 2.12
C THR A 23 5.02 9.90 1.33
N PHE A 24 3.89 10.54 1.61
CA PHE A 24 3.55 11.82 1.02
C PHE A 24 2.73 12.66 2.00
N ARG A 25 2.56 13.93 1.68
CA ARG A 25 1.75 14.87 2.46
C ARG A 25 0.77 15.55 1.52
N PHE A 26 -0.51 15.59 1.90
CA PHE A 26 -1.49 16.35 1.13
C PHE A 26 -1.26 17.86 1.35
N ALA A 27 -1.41 18.65 0.29
CA ALA A 27 -1.29 20.11 0.38
C ALA A 27 -2.27 20.73 1.39
N HIS A 28 -3.48 20.16 1.51
CA HIS A 28 -4.50 20.60 2.46
C HIS A 28 -4.33 20.03 3.88
N ARG A 29 -3.42 19.06 4.09
CA ARG A 29 -3.05 18.53 5.43
C ARG A 29 -1.52 18.42 5.57
N PRO A 30 -0.79 19.55 5.54
CA PRO A 30 0.68 19.53 5.48
C PRO A 30 1.35 19.01 6.77
N LYS A 31 0.62 18.99 7.89
CA LYS A 31 1.09 18.47 9.18
C LYS A 31 1.01 16.94 9.30
N GLN A 32 0.27 16.28 8.40
CA GLN A 32 0.04 14.83 8.46
C GLN A 32 0.78 14.14 7.32
N THR A 33 1.55 13.10 7.66
CA THR A 33 2.17 12.21 6.67
C THR A 33 1.23 11.04 6.42
N PHE A 34 1.08 10.68 5.16
CA PHE A 34 0.33 9.52 4.71
C PHE A 34 1.25 8.55 4.01
N TYR A 35 0.88 7.28 4.06
CA TYR A 35 1.56 6.18 3.41
C TYR A 35 0.69 5.70 2.27
N GLN A 36 1.24 5.69 1.06
CA GLN A 36 0.70 4.88 -0.02
C GLN A 36 1.38 3.52 0.08
N TYR A 37 0.59 2.46 0.21
CA TYR A 37 1.02 1.10 0.50
C TYR A 37 0.48 0.16 -0.56
N ASP A 38 1.36 -0.62 -1.16
CA ASP A 38 1.08 -1.65 -2.14
C ASP A 38 1.59 -3.00 -1.65
N TYR A 39 0.75 -4.02 -1.70
CA TYR A 39 1.11 -5.40 -1.42
C TYR A 39 0.62 -6.28 -2.56
N ARG A 40 1.54 -6.97 -3.23
CA ARG A 40 1.17 -7.94 -4.27
C ARG A 40 1.13 -9.33 -3.65
N HIS A 41 -0.05 -9.92 -3.57
CA HIS A 41 -0.23 -11.26 -3.03
C HIS A 41 0.34 -12.33 -3.97
N THR A 42 0.51 -13.54 -3.47
CA THR A 42 1.16 -14.67 -4.17
C THR A 42 0.40 -15.15 -5.39
N ASP A 43 -0.88 -14.82 -5.53
CA ASP A 43 -1.68 -15.08 -6.72
C ASP A 43 -1.57 -13.97 -7.78
N GLY A 44 -0.86 -12.88 -7.47
CA GLY A 44 -0.64 -11.75 -8.37
C GLY A 44 -1.60 -10.57 -8.14
N GLU A 45 -2.64 -10.74 -7.33
CA GLU A 45 -3.58 -9.66 -6.97
C GLU A 45 -2.85 -8.56 -6.18
N LEU A 46 -3.13 -7.32 -6.53
CA LEU A 46 -2.52 -6.14 -5.92
C LEU A 46 -3.50 -5.51 -4.94
N PHE A 47 -3.11 -5.44 -3.68
CA PHE A 47 -3.77 -4.68 -2.64
C PHE A 47 -3.08 -3.31 -2.50
N SER A 48 -3.84 -2.23 -2.69
CA SER A 48 -3.32 -0.85 -2.57
C SER A 48 -4.17 -0.04 -1.60
N ILE A 49 -3.53 0.70 -0.69
CA ILE A 49 -4.22 1.55 0.28
C ILE A 49 -3.42 2.81 0.63
N VAL A 50 -4.13 3.86 1.04
CA VAL A 50 -3.54 5.04 1.66
C VAL A 50 -4.00 5.15 3.10
N ALA A 51 -3.07 5.26 4.05
CA ALA A 51 -3.39 5.43 5.47
C ALA A 51 -2.37 6.33 6.20
N PRO A 52 -2.72 6.89 7.37
CA PRO A 52 -1.81 7.75 8.13
C PRO A 52 -0.63 6.99 8.77
N THR A 53 -0.72 5.66 8.93
CA THR A 53 0.33 4.81 9.51
C THR A 53 0.52 3.52 8.73
N LEU A 54 1.74 2.96 8.78
CA LEU A 54 2.03 1.65 8.20
C LEU A 54 1.31 0.50 8.92
N GLU A 55 1.11 0.63 10.22
CA GLU A 55 0.37 -0.35 11.01
C GLU A 55 -1.06 -0.49 10.48
N GLU A 56 -1.74 0.64 10.24
CA GLU A 56 -3.10 0.61 9.70
C GLU A 56 -3.15 0.04 8.28
N CYS A 57 -2.12 0.29 7.46
CA CYS A 57 -1.99 -0.37 6.14
C CYS A 57 -1.91 -1.89 6.30
N ARG A 58 -1.09 -2.38 7.23
CA ARG A 58 -0.88 -3.82 7.47
C ARG A 58 -2.12 -4.49 8.05
N THR A 59 -2.78 -3.87 9.02
CA THR A 59 -4.05 -4.38 9.56
C THR A 59 -5.08 -4.58 8.45
N ARG A 60 -5.25 -3.59 7.56
CA ARG A 60 -6.20 -3.72 6.44
C ARG A 60 -5.77 -4.73 5.39
N ARG A 61 -4.46 -4.90 5.15
CA ARG A 61 -3.94 -5.99 4.32
C ARG A 61 -4.32 -7.33 4.93
N ASP A 62 -4.14 -7.51 6.24
CA ASP A 62 -4.40 -8.78 6.91
C ASP A 62 -5.91 -9.09 6.96
N GLU A 63 -6.76 -8.07 7.13
CA GLU A 63 -8.22 -8.18 6.96
C GLU A 63 -8.60 -8.59 5.53
N TRP A 64 -7.96 -8.01 4.52
CA TRP A 64 -8.17 -8.36 3.12
C TRP A 64 -7.75 -9.81 2.83
N LEU A 65 -6.59 -10.24 3.32
CA LEU A 65 -6.13 -11.64 3.24
C LEU A 65 -7.09 -12.60 3.96
N THR A 66 -7.56 -12.24 5.14
CA THR A 66 -8.52 -13.06 5.90
C THR A 66 -9.83 -13.24 5.14
N LYS A 67 -10.36 -12.16 4.56
CA LYS A 67 -11.56 -12.24 3.70
C LYS A 67 -11.33 -13.11 2.48
N LYS A 68 -10.15 -13.03 1.88
CA LYS A 68 -9.77 -13.84 0.72
C LYS A 68 -9.70 -15.33 1.05
N SER A 69 -9.11 -15.68 2.20
CA SER A 69 -9.08 -17.07 2.69
C SER A 69 -10.46 -17.64 2.99
N ASN A 70 -11.41 -16.81 3.42
CA ASN A 70 -12.78 -17.24 3.72
C ASN A 70 -13.70 -17.35 2.49
N ASN A 71 -13.31 -16.74 1.36
CA ASN A 71 -14.04 -16.80 0.10
C ASN A 71 -13.55 -17.93 -0.83
N ASN A 72 -12.53 -18.69 -0.40
CA ASN A 72 -11.99 -19.89 -1.05
C ASN A 72 -12.54 -21.15 -0.39
#